data_AF-A0A7W0IDL6-F1
#
_entry.id   AF-A0A7W0IDL6-F1
#
_cell.length_a   1.000
_cell.length_b   1.000
_cell.length_c   1.000
_cell.angle_alpha   90.00
_cell.angle_beta   90.00
_cell.angle_gamma   90.00
#
_symmetry.space_group_name_H-M   'P 1'
#
loop_
_entity.id
_entity.type
_entity.pdbx_description
1 polymer ?
#
loop_
_entity_poly.entity_id
_entity_poly.type
_entity_poly.pdbx_seq_one_letter_code
_entity_poly.pdbx_strand_id
1 'polypeptide(L)'
;MPRVETVLSRPADAECPELRVWPSTEVLAIFRFHAAEEVDFDVDLRELQGQERLDVFCRFLRDIGRRLGKPVLMDPEGYYGHPVLGFDVEADRVVRLAEPPVM
;
A
#
# COMPACT_ATOMS: atom_id res chain seq x y z
N MET A 1 9.85 -17.21 4.41
CA MET A 1 10.22 -15.90 3.82
C MET A 1 11.74 -15.76 3.85
N PRO A 2 12.38 -15.25 2.79
CA PRO A 2 13.82 -14.98 2.78
C PRO A 2 14.19 -13.92 3.83
N ARG A 3 15.46 -13.89 4.28
CA ARG A 3 15.95 -12.84 5.19
C ARG A 3 16.03 -11.51 4.47
N VAL A 4 15.71 -10.42 5.19
CA VAL A 4 15.76 -9.04 4.68
C VAL A 4 17.13 -8.72 4.08
N GLU A 5 18.21 -9.07 4.78
CA GLU A 5 19.59 -8.90 4.32
C GLU A 5 19.83 -9.52 2.93
N THR A 6 19.27 -10.72 2.68
CA THR A 6 19.40 -11.44 1.41
C THR A 6 18.56 -10.82 0.30
N VAL A 7 17.43 -10.19 0.64
CA VAL A 7 16.56 -9.53 -0.32
C VAL A 7 17.18 -8.21 -0.78
N LEU A 8 17.66 -7.40 0.17
CA LEU A 8 18.22 -6.09 -0.10
C LEU A 8 19.64 -6.12 -0.66
N SER A 9 20.37 -7.22 -0.49
CA SER A 9 21.71 -7.38 -1.09
C SER A 9 21.67 -7.77 -2.57
N ARG A 10 20.49 -7.91 -3.18
CA ARG A 10 20.36 -8.29 -4.59
C ARG A 10 20.80 -7.15 -5.51
N PRO A 11 21.41 -7.47 -6.67
CA PRO A 11 21.65 -6.49 -7.71
C PRO A 11 20.36 -5.76 -8.12
N ALA A 12 20.46 -4.48 -8.50
CA ALA A 12 19.29 -3.66 -8.85
C ALA A 12 18.52 -4.18 -10.08
N ASP A 13 19.17 -4.96 -10.94
CA ASP A 13 18.60 -5.61 -12.13
C ASP A 13 18.09 -7.03 -11.86
N ALA A 14 18.28 -7.56 -10.65
CA ALA A 14 17.76 -8.85 -10.27
C ALA A 14 16.25 -8.78 -10.00
N GLU A 15 15.57 -9.92 -10.13
CA GLU A 15 14.15 -10.05 -9.81
C GLU A 15 13.88 -9.60 -8.35
N CYS A 16 13.05 -8.56 -8.21
CA CYS A 16 12.59 -8.08 -6.93
C CYS A 16 11.62 -9.11 -6.34
N PRO A 17 11.93 -9.70 -5.16
CA PRO A 17 11.02 -10.65 -4.55
C PRO A 17 9.73 -9.94 -4.15
N GLU A 18 8.60 -10.62 -4.31
CA GLU A 18 7.30 -10.12 -3.90
C GLU A 18 6.69 -10.95 -2.77
N LEU A 19 5.92 -10.29 -1.91
CA LEU A 19 5.03 -10.93 -0.96
C LEU A 19 3.58 -10.59 -1.33
N ARG A 20 2.82 -11.62 -1.70
CA ARG A 20 1.41 -11.51 -2.04
C ARG A 20 0.56 -11.73 -0.79
N VAL A 21 -0.28 -10.76 -0.46
CA VAL A 21 -1.18 -10.79 0.70
C VAL A 21 -2.59 -10.58 0.21
N TRP A 22 -3.54 -11.39 0.69
CA TRP A 22 -4.96 -11.26 0.38
C TRP A 22 -5.72 -10.79 1.61
N PRO A 23 -6.03 -9.49 1.76
CA PRO A 23 -6.88 -8.99 2.84
C PRO A 23 -8.31 -9.55 2.79
N SER A 24 -8.77 -9.93 1.60
CA SER A 24 -9.97 -10.73 1.36
C SER A 24 -9.76 -11.63 0.15
N THR A 25 -10.74 -12.48 -0.19
CA THR A 25 -10.67 -13.36 -1.37
C THR A 25 -10.63 -12.60 -2.70
N GLU A 26 -11.00 -11.32 -2.71
CA GLU A 26 -11.13 -10.51 -3.93
C GLU A 26 -10.10 -9.40 -4.05
N VAL A 27 -9.31 -9.14 -3.01
CA VAL A 27 -8.34 -8.04 -2.95
C VAL A 27 -6.95 -8.62 -2.74
N LEU A 28 -6.01 -8.28 -3.61
CA LEU A 28 -4.60 -8.63 -3.50
C LEU A 28 -3.75 -7.38 -3.28
N ALA A 29 -2.90 -7.42 -2.26
CA ALA A 29 -1.79 -6.49 -2.06
C ALA A 29 -0.46 -7.19 -2.38
N ILE A 30 0.33 -6.61 -3.28
CA ILE A 30 1.63 -7.16 -3.70
C ILE A 30 2.73 -6.27 -3.14
N PHE A 31 3.38 -6.72 -2.07
CA PHE A 31 4.51 -6.02 -1.46
C PHE A 31 5.78 -6.27 -2.27
N ARG A 32 6.52 -5.20 -2.56
CA ARG A 32 7.84 -5.29 -3.20
C ARG A 32 8.89 -4.67 -2.30
N PHE A 33 10.00 -5.38 -2.15
CA PHE A 33 11.07 -5.01 -1.21
C PHE A 33 12.12 -4.14 -1.93
N HIS A 34 11.75 -2.91 -2.28
CA HIS A 34 12.62 -1.98 -3.03
C HIS A 34 13.68 -1.31 -2.14
N ALA A 35 13.32 -0.91 -0.92
CA ALA A 35 14.20 -0.24 0.03
C ALA A 35 14.01 -0.80 1.46
N ALA A 36 14.99 -0.60 2.34
CA ALA A 36 14.90 -1.06 3.73
C ALA A 36 14.02 -0.12 4.58
N GLU A 37 13.91 1.12 4.13
CA GLU A 37 13.31 2.24 4.84
C GLU A 37 11.80 2.35 4.58
N GLU A 38 11.32 1.71 3.51
CA GLU A 38 9.97 1.83 2.97
C GLU A 38 9.27 0.48 2.90
N VAL A 39 7.93 0.51 3.00
CA VAL A 39 7.07 -0.65 2.82
C VAL A 39 6.12 -0.31 1.70
N ASP A 40 6.44 -0.78 0.51
CA ASP A 40 5.67 -0.50 -0.69
C ASP A 40 4.88 -1.72 -1.12
N PHE A 41 3.65 -1.48 -1.55
CA PHE A 41 2.79 -2.49 -2.13
C PHE A 41 1.82 -1.89 -3.12
N ASP A 42 1.50 -2.68 -4.14
CA ASP A 42 0.49 -2.32 -5.13
C ASP A 42 -0.82 -3.05 -4.87
N VAL A 43 -1.90 -2.44 -5.34
CA VAL A 43 -3.24 -3.02 -5.44
C VAL A 43 -3.82 -2.71 -6.80
N ASP A 44 -4.66 -3.60 -7.33
CA ASP A 44 -5.39 -3.33 -8.56
C ASP A 44 -6.69 -2.58 -8.26
N LEU A 45 -6.88 -1.39 -8.83
CA LEU A 45 -8.11 -0.61 -8.63
C LEU A 45 -9.38 -1.32 -9.13
N ARG A 46 -9.25 -2.30 -10.03
CA ARG A 46 -10.36 -3.14 -10.48
C ARG A 46 -10.84 -4.07 -9.37
N GLU A 47 -9.93 -4.51 -8.51
CA GLU A 47 -10.23 -5.32 -7.31
C GLU A 47 -10.81 -4.49 -6.17
N LEU A 48 -10.73 -3.15 -6.21
CA LEU A 48 -11.27 -2.27 -5.18
C LEU A 48 -12.65 -1.69 -5.52
N GLN A 49 -13.24 -2.09 -6.64
CA GLN A 49 -14.53 -1.55 -7.08
C GLN A 49 -15.65 -1.93 -6.12
N GLY A 50 -16.40 -0.94 -5.61
CA GLY A 50 -17.52 -1.14 -4.70
C GLY A 50 -17.15 -0.98 -3.22
N GLN A 51 -18.15 -0.60 -2.41
CA GLN A 51 -17.92 -0.13 -1.03
C GLN A 51 -17.27 -1.20 -0.14
N GLU A 52 -17.72 -2.46 -0.20
CA GLU A 52 -17.22 -3.53 0.67
C GLU A 52 -15.71 -3.78 0.48
N ARG A 53 -15.25 -3.86 -0.77
CA ARG A 53 -13.84 -4.07 -1.09
C ARG A 53 -12.99 -2.85 -0.76
N LEU A 54 -13.52 -1.65 -0.96
CA LEU A 54 -12.88 -0.41 -0.51
C LEU A 54 -12.76 -0.35 1.02
N ASP A 55 -13.76 -0.81 1.77
CA ASP A 55 -13.72 -0.86 3.23
C ASP A 55 -12.67 -1.86 3.74
N VAL A 56 -12.54 -3.02 3.07
CA VAL A 56 -11.47 -4.00 3.34
C VAL A 56 -10.10 -3.36 3.14
N PHE A 57 -9.90 -2.68 2.01
CA PHE A 57 -8.64 -2.00 1.71
C PHE A 57 -8.34 -0.89 2.73
N CYS A 58 -9.33 -0.04 3.07
CA CYS A 58 -9.16 1.00 4.08
C CYS A 58 -8.78 0.41 5.45
N ARG A 59 -9.39 -0.72 5.84
CA ARG A 59 -9.03 -1.42 7.08
C ARG A 59 -7.60 -1.94 7.03
N PHE A 60 -7.19 -2.50 5.90
CA PHE A 60 -5.83 -2.98 5.70
C PHE A 60 -4.78 -1.86 5.85
N LEU A 61 -5.01 -0.70 5.22
CA LEU A 61 -4.14 0.48 5.40
C LEU A 61 -4.06 0.91 6.87
N ARG A 62 -5.21 0.95 7.55
CA ARG A 62 -5.29 1.29 8.97
C ARG A 62 -4.53 0.31 9.85
N ASP A 63 -4.65 -0.99 9.60
CA ASP A 63 -3.99 -2.01 10.41
C ASP A 63 -2.46 -1.95 10.26
N ILE A 64 -1.95 -1.71 9.05
CA ILE A 64 -0.52 -1.48 8.79
C ILE A 64 -0.06 -0.20 9.50
N GLY A 65 -0.73 0.92 9.24
CA GLY A 65 -0.34 2.22 9.76
C GLY A 65 -0.36 2.28 11.29
N ARG A 66 -1.39 1.72 11.91
CA ARG A 66 -1.46 1.53 13.37
C ARG A 66 -0.33 0.67 13.91
N ARG A 67 -0.02 -0.45 13.25
CA ARG A 67 1.02 -1.38 13.70
C ARG A 67 2.42 -0.76 13.65
N LEU A 68 2.65 0.14 12.70
CA LEU A 68 3.93 0.81 12.48
C LEU A 68 4.01 2.20 13.13
N GLY A 69 2.89 2.79 13.53
CA GLY A 69 2.82 4.18 14.00
C GLY A 69 3.21 5.17 12.90
N LYS A 70 2.91 4.86 11.64
CA LYS A 70 3.32 5.64 10.45
C LYS A 70 2.13 5.87 9.51
N PRO A 71 2.14 6.98 8.75
CA PRO A 71 1.19 7.15 7.66
C PRO A 71 1.40 6.07 6.60
N VAL A 72 0.32 5.69 5.93
CA VAL A 72 0.35 4.81 4.76
C VAL A 72 -0.33 5.57 3.64
N LEU A 73 0.43 5.89 2.58
CA LEU A 73 -0.03 6.74 1.48
C LEU A 73 -0.27 5.88 0.24
N MET A 74 -1.25 6.28 -0.57
CA MET A 74 -1.53 5.66 -1.86
C MET A 74 -1.44 6.71 -2.96
N ASP A 75 -0.39 6.58 -3.78
CA ASP A 75 -0.17 7.39 -4.98
C ASP A 75 -0.66 6.63 -6.23
N PRO A 76 -1.08 7.34 -7.29
CA PRO A 76 -1.26 6.72 -8.59
C PRO A 76 0.07 6.20 -9.13
N GLU A 77 0.04 5.04 -9.79
CA GLU A 77 1.23 4.48 -10.44
C GLU A 77 1.85 5.51 -11.40
N GLY A 78 3.14 5.81 -11.21
CA GLY A 78 3.88 6.78 -12.03
C GLY A 78 3.64 8.25 -11.68
N TYR A 79 2.82 8.58 -10.68
CA TYR A 79 2.60 9.95 -10.20
C TYR A 79 2.84 10.09 -8.69
N TYR A 80 4.04 9.70 -8.27
CA TYR A 80 4.48 9.69 -6.87
C TYR A 80 4.53 11.09 -6.25
N GLY A 81 4.22 11.19 -4.96
CA GLY A 81 4.23 12.44 -4.20
C GLY A 81 2.91 13.20 -4.26
N HIS A 82 1.87 12.59 -4.84
CA HIS A 82 0.52 13.13 -4.99
C HIS A 82 -0.50 12.11 -4.47
N PRO A 83 -0.49 11.82 -3.16
CA PRO A 83 -1.30 10.75 -2.61
C PRO A 83 -2.80 11.09 -2.71
N VAL A 84 -3.58 10.09 -3.11
CA VAL A 84 -5.04 10.21 -3.29
C VAL A 84 -5.77 9.78 -2.02
N LEU A 85 -5.27 8.75 -1.36
CA LEU A 85 -5.77 8.20 -0.10
C LEU A 85 -4.60 8.04 0.87
N GLY A 86 -4.87 8.13 2.17
CA GLY A 86 -3.86 7.81 3.17
C GLY A 86 -4.43 7.52 4.55
N PHE A 87 -3.72 6.71 5.33
CA PHE A 87 -3.98 6.56 6.75
C PHE A 87 -3.36 7.73 7.52
N ASP A 88 -4.21 8.49 8.22
CA ASP A 88 -3.82 9.55 9.14
C ASP A 88 -3.63 8.96 10.55
N VAL A 89 -2.41 9.11 11.08
CA VAL A 89 -2.02 8.56 12.38
C VAL A 89 -2.73 9.27 13.54
N GLU A 90 -2.87 10.59 13.47
CA GLU A 90 -3.44 11.41 14.54
C GLU A 90 -4.96 11.22 14.62
N ALA A 91 -5.62 11.19 13.46
CA ALA A 91 -7.06 10.98 13.36
C ALA A 91 -7.45 9.49 13.41
N ASP A 92 -6.48 8.59 13.35
CA ASP A 92 -6.63 7.13 13.35
C ASP A 92 -7.68 6.63 12.34
N ARG A 93 -7.61 7.16 11.11
CA ARG A 93 -8.54 6.84 10.04
C ARG A 93 -7.91 7.00 8.66
N VAL A 94 -8.45 6.29 7.68
CA VAL A 94 -8.13 6.54 6.27
C VAL A 94 -8.91 7.77 5.80
N VAL A 95 -8.20 8.69 5.16
CA VAL A 95 -8.74 9.94 4.62
C VAL A 95 -8.45 10.03 3.13
N ARG A 96 -9.30 10.77 2.41
CA ARG A 96 -9.00 11.19 1.04
C ARG A 96 -8.11 12.43 1.10
N LEU A 97 -7.02 12.41 0.35
CA LEU A 97 -6.02 13.47 0.32
C LEU A 97 -6.13 14.31 -0.97
N ALA A 98 -6.57 13.71 -2.08
CA ALA A 98 -6.84 14.45 -3.31
C ALA A 98 -8.22 15.14 -3.28
N GLU A 99 -8.29 16.34 -3.86
CA GLU A 99 -9.55 17.03 -4.14
C GLU A 99 -10.38 16.26 -5.18
N PRO A 100 -11.72 16.36 -5.12
CA PRO A 100 -12.55 15.68 -6.10
C PRO A 100 -12.41 16.42 -7.43
N PRO A 101 -12.46 15.72 -8.57
CA PRO A 101 -12.57 16.42 -9.85
C PRO A 101 -13.78 17.34 -9.82
N VAL A 102 -13.60 18.58 -10.28
CA VAL A 102 -14.72 19.52 -10.48
C VAL A 102 -15.58 18.94 -11.60
N MET A 103 -16.84 18.62 -11.29
CA MET A 103 -17.82 18.12 -12.27
C MET A 103 -18.40 19.25 -13.10
#